data_AF-A0A554LRS0-F1
#
_entry.id   AF-A0A554LRS0-F1
#
_cell.length_a   1.000
_cell.length_b   1.000
_cell.length_c   1.000
_cell.angle_alpha   90.00
_cell.angle_beta   90.00
_cell.angle_gamma   90.00
#
_symmetry.space_group_name_H-M   'P 1'
#
loop_
_entity.id
_entity.type
_entity.pdbx_description
1 polymer ?
#
loop_
_entity_poly.entity_id
_entity_poly.type
_entity_poly.pdbx_seq_one_letter_code
_entity_poly.pdbx_strand_id
1 'polypeptide(L)' 'MKSSKTIKKRFRITKNKKVIHRFCGQDHFRSRKAGKIILKKRQPQKLSKSFEKTVKTYIK' A
#
# COMPACT_ATOMS: atom_id res chain seq x y z
N MET A 1 -10.23 -20.60 0.74
CA MET A 1 -10.52 -19.37 1.54
C MET A 1 -11.10 -18.34 0.59
N LYS A 2 -12.14 -17.58 0.97
CA LYS A 2 -12.69 -16.54 0.09
C LYS A 2 -11.77 -15.31 0.12
N SER A 3 -11.51 -14.72 -1.04
CA SER A 3 -10.69 -13.51 -1.13
C SER A 3 -11.37 -12.33 -0.44
N SER A 4 -10.61 -11.60 0.37
CA SER A 4 -11.11 -10.42 1.05
C SER A 4 -11.14 -9.24 0.08
N LYS A 5 -12.34 -8.83 -0.34
CA LYS A 5 -12.55 -7.73 -1.30
C LYS A 5 -11.91 -6.41 -0.83
N THR A 6 -11.88 -6.15 0.48
CA THR A 6 -11.29 -4.93 1.05
C THR A 6 -9.78 -4.88 0.86
N ILE A 7 -9.11 -6.01 1.06
CA ILE A 7 -7.66 -6.15 0.89
C ILE A 7 -7.29 -6.05 -0.59
N LYS A 8 -8.02 -6.75 -1.46
CA LYS A 8 -7.80 -6.72 -2.92
C LYS A 8 -7.91 -5.31 -3.53
N LYS A 9 -8.77 -4.44 -2.98
CA LYS A 9 -8.90 -3.04 -3.43
C LYS A 9 -7.74 -2.15 -3.01
N ARG A 10 -6.99 -2.49 -1.94
CA ARG A 10 -5.97 -1.63 -1.33
C ARG A 10 -4.54 -2.08 -1.62
N PHE A 11 -4.34 -3.37 -1.86
CA PHE A 11 -3.02 -3.98 -2.09
C PHE A 11 -2.95 -4.61 -3.47
N ARG A 12 -1.82 -4.41 -4.16
CA ARG A 12 -1.55 -5.01 -5.47
C ARG A 12 -0.30 -5.86 -5.42
N ILE A 13 -0.35 -7.05 -6.02
CA ILE A 13 0.83 -7.89 -6.26
C ILE A 13 1.40 -7.52 -7.62
N THR A 14 2.68 -7.13 -7.65
CA THR A 14 3.41 -6.83 -8.89
C THR A 14 3.91 -8.10 -9.58
N LYS A 15 4.32 -8.00 -10.85
CA LYS A 15 4.92 -9.12 -11.60
C LYS A 15 6.08 -9.81 -10.84
N ASN A 16 6.85 -9.03 -10.06
CA ASN A 16 7.96 -9.53 -9.25
C ASN A 16 7.53 -10.06 -7.87
N LYS A 17 6.23 -10.39 -7.67
CA LYS A 17 5.65 -10.91 -6.42
C LYS A 17 5.77 -10.00 -5.18
N LYS A 18 6.15 -8.72 -5.38
CA LYS A 18 6.19 -7.69 -4.33
C LYS A 18 4.79 -7.11 -4.13
N VAL A 19 4.41 -6.90 -2.88
CA VAL A 19 3.13 -6.26 -2.50
C VAL A 19 3.35 -4.75 -2.40
N ILE A 20 2.53 -3.98 -3.11
CA ILE A 20 2.55 -2.52 -3.06
C ILE A 20 1.21 -1.97 -2.57
N HIS A 21 1.28 -0.80 -1.95
CA HIS A 21 0.14 -0.05 -1.43
C HIS A 21 0.37 1.46 -1.53
N ARG A 22 -0.71 2.23 -1.44
CA ARG A 22 -0.64 3.69 -1.28
C ARG A 22 -0.28 4.03 0.16
N PHE A 23 0.59 5.02 0.35
CA PHE A 23 0.94 5.50 1.69
C PHE A 23 -0.28 6.13 2.38
N CYS A 24 -0.46 5.88 3.68
CA CYS A 24 -1.60 6.36 4.46
C CYS A 24 -1.51 7.86 4.81
N GLY A 25 -2.63 8.49 5.22
CA GLY A 25 -2.61 9.86 5.74
C GLY A 25 -2.21 10.90 4.70
N GLN A 26 -2.68 10.71 3.46
CA GLN A 26 -2.45 11.63 2.35
C GLN A 26 -3.60 12.61 2.12
N ASP A 27 -4.74 12.44 2.77
CA ASP A 27 -5.96 13.13 2.36
C ASP A 27 -6.09 14.52 3.00
N HIS A 28 -5.55 14.72 4.21
CA HIS A 28 -5.58 16.00 4.95
C HIS A 28 -4.18 16.50 5.33
N PHE A 29 -4.07 17.75 5.80
CA PHE A 29 -2.87 18.40 6.35
C PHE A 29 -1.67 18.55 5.38
N ARG A 30 -1.92 18.58 4.07
CA ARG A 30 -0.84 18.76 3.07
C ARG A 30 -0.20 20.13 3.09
N SER A 31 -0.95 21.18 3.43
CA SER A 31 -0.45 22.57 3.46
C SER A 31 0.75 22.77 4.41
N ARG A 32 0.84 21.96 5.47
CA ARG A 32 1.92 22.03 6.47
C ARG A 32 3.15 21.19 6.11
N LYS A 33 3.17 20.52 4.95
CA LYS A 33 4.21 19.57 4.57
C LYS A 33 5.00 20.08 3.38
N ALA A 34 6.32 19.91 3.44
CA ALA A 34 7.19 20.21 2.31
C ALA A 34 6.82 19.35 1.09
N GLY A 35 6.95 19.93 -0.12
CA GLY A 35 6.64 19.27 -1.39
C GLY A 35 7.35 17.92 -1.55
N LYS A 36 8.64 17.84 -1.16
CA LYS A 36 9.44 16.60 -1.17
C LYS A 36 8.77 15.47 -0.38
N ILE A 37 8.18 15.76 0.78
CA ILE A 37 7.48 14.77 1.60
C ILE A 37 6.18 14.33 0.92
N ILE A 38 5.43 15.27 0.34
CA ILE A 38 4.18 14.97 -0.37
C ILE A 38 4.45 14.06 -1.58
N LEU A 39 5.47 14.39 -2.38
CA LEU A 39 5.89 13.60 -3.53
C LEU A 39 6.29 12.18 -3.12
N LYS A 40 7.08 12.02 -2.06
CA LYS A 40 7.46 10.70 -1.53
C LYS A 40 6.24 9.86 -1.14
N LYS A 41 5.24 10.47 -0.50
CA LYS A 41 4.00 9.77 -0.08
C LYS A 41 3.10 9.37 -1.26
N ARG A 42 3.07 10.14 -2.35
CA ARG A 42 2.27 9.81 -3.54
C ARG A 42 2.76 8.56 -4.27
N GLN A 43 4.05 8.25 -4.16
CA GLN A 43 4.64 7.08 -4.80
C GLN A 43 4.18 5.77 -4.13
N PRO A 44 3.89 4.70 -4.91
CA PRO A 44 3.55 3.40 -4.36
C PRO A 44 4.66 2.87 -3.45
N GLN A 45 4.31 2.46 -2.23
CA GLN A 45 5.26 1.96 -1.26
C GLN A 45 5.18 0.44 -1.18
N LYS A 46 6.34 -0.19 -0.96
CA LYS A 46 6.41 -1.63 -0.68
C LYS A 46 5.86 -1.89 0.72
N LEU A 47 5.16 -3.00 0.86
CA LEU A 47 4.73 -3.49 2.18
C LEU A 47 5.96 -4.01 2.96
N SER A 48 5.93 -3.91 4.28
CA SER A 48 6.94 -4.55 5.13
C SER A 48 6.86 -6.08 5.03
N LYS A 49 8.02 -6.74 5.10
CA LYS A 49 8.15 -8.20 4.96
C LYS A 49 7.25 -8.96 5.93
N SER A 50 7.08 -8.47 7.16
CA SER A 50 6.29 -9.12 8.21
C SER A 50 4.82 -9.30 7.82
N PHE A 51 4.25 -8.38 7.03
CA PHE A 51 2.83 -8.41 6.64
C PHE A 51 2.59 -9.06 5.27
N GLU A 52 3.64 -9.32 4.49
CA GLU A 52 3.49 -9.84 3.14
C GLU A 52 2.79 -11.20 3.10
N LYS A 53 3.13 -12.10 4.02
CA LYS A 53 2.55 -13.45 4.07
C LYS A 53 1.04 -13.37 4.26
N THR A 54 0.60 -12.60 5.26
CA THR A 54 -0.80 -12.39 5.59
C THR A 54 -1.58 -11.82 4.40
N VAL A 55 -1.09 -10.74 3.78
CA VAL A 55 -1.78 -10.10 2.66
C VAL A 55 -1.89 -11.03 1.44
N LYS A 56 -0.85 -11.81 1.14
CA LYS A 56 -0.88 -12.79 0.04
C LYS A 56 -1.95 -13.87 0.27
N THR A 57 -2.11 -14.33 1.51
CA THR A 57 -3.13 -15.34 1.85
C THR A 57 -4.56 -14.83 1.64
N TYR A 58 -4.85 -13.57 1.97
CA TYR A 58 -6.22 -13.01 1.86
C TYR A 58 -6.60 -12.51 0.46
N ILE A 59 -5.65 -12.34 -0.45
CA ILE A 59 -5.91 -11.93 -1.84
C ILE A 59 -6.17 -13.14 -2.74
N LYS A 60 -5.55 -14.29 -2.43
CA LYS A 60 -5.75 -15.56 -3.13
C LYS A 60 -7.16 -16.10 -2.89
#